data_AF-A0A7J9GH75-F1
#
_entry.id   AF-A0A7J9GH75-F1
#
_cell.length_a   1.000
_cell.length_b   1.000
_cell.length_c   1.000
_cell.angle_alpha   90.00
_cell.angle_beta   90.00
_cell.angle_gamma   90.00
#
_symmetry.space_group_name_H-M   'P 1'
#
loop_
_entity.id
_entity.type
_entity.pdbx_description
1 polymer ?
#
loop_
_entity_poly.entity_id
_entity_poly.type
_entity_poly.pdbx_seq_one_letter_code
_entity_poly.pdbx_strand_id
1 'polypeptide(L)'
;EKTWSHTPQYKIRYCQQCPDKVQWPSRLGPKPPLYFNAGMFVYEPNLSVYGDLLTTLKVTPPTPFAEQDYLNMYFRDIYRPIPPVYNLVMAMLWRHPENIELEKVKVVHYCAAGSKPWRFTGKEDNMDRKDIKTLVTKWWDIYNDESLDYANAVGYGEAEDEQTGLEPFLAAMSDACVVQYINAPSAA
;
A
#
# COMPACT_ATOMS: atom_id res chain seq x y z
N GLU A 1 5.99 -8.68 17.12
CA GLU A 1 4.80 -8.69 16.28
C GLU A 1 4.15 -10.05 16.40
N LYS A 2 2.90 -10.13 16.88
CA LYS A 2 2.26 -11.44 17.11
C LYS A 2 1.92 -12.14 15.80
N THR A 3 1.60 -11.38 14.76
CA THR A 3 1.10 -11.86 13.46
C THR A 3 2.06 -12.81 12.74
N TRP A 4 3.38 -12.65 12.93
CA TRP A 4 4.39 -13.49 12.26
C TRP A 4 5.42 -14.11 13.22
N SER A 5 5.12 -14.15 14.52
CA SER A 5 6.03 -14.69 15.54
C SER A 5 6.31 -16.19 15.38
N HIS A 6 5.43 -16.90 14.66
CA HIS A 6 5.55 -18.33 14.37
C HIS A 6 6.63 -18.63 13.30
N THR A 7 7.05 -17.63 12.51
CA THR A 7 7.97 -17.82 11.39
C THR A 7 9.41 -18.13 11.84
N PRO A 8 10.19 -18.90 11.05
CA PRO A 8 11.61 -19.11 11.31
C PRO A 8 12.40 -17.80 11.42
N GLN A 9 12.10 -16.83 10.54
CA GLN A 9 12.70 -15.50 10.49
C GLN A 9 12.60 -14.81 11.86
N TYR A 10 11.40 -14.79 12.45
CA TYR A 10 11.16 -14.18 13.75
C TYR A 10 11.96 -14.88 14.86
N LYS A 11 11.94 -16.22 14.87
CA LYS A 11 12.59 -17.04 15.92
C LYS A 11 14.10 -16.81 15.98
N ILE A 12 14.75 -16.62 14.84
CA ILE A 12 16.20 -16.35 14.78
C ILE A 12 16.53 -14.85 14.74
N ARG A 13 15.52 -13.96 14.79
CA ARG A 13 15.66 -12.51 14.64
C ARG A 13 16.31 -12.08 13.32
N TYR A 14 16.11 -12.87 12.26
CA TYR A 14 16.52 -12.52 10.92
C TYR A 14 15.65 -11.37 10.38
N CYS A 15 16.28 -10.35 9.80
CA CYS A 15 15.60 -9.20 9.25
C CYS A 15 16.14 -8.86 7.86
N GLN A 16 15.26 -8.78 6.86
CA GLN A 16 15.63 -8.43 5.49
C GLN A 16 16.15 -6.99 5.34
N GLN A 17 15.80 -6.10 6.27
CA GLN A 17 16.26 -4.71 6.28
C GLN A 17 17.67 -4.54 6.85
N CYS A 18 18.20 -5.57 7.52
CA CYS A 18 19.55 -5.58 8.06
C CYS A 18 20.14 -7.01 8.02
N PRO A 19 20.33 -7.57 6.80
CA PRO A 19 20.68 -8.97 6.61
C PRO A 19 22.03 -9.33 7.24
N ASP A 20 22.89 -8.34 7.50
CA ASP A 20 24.21 -8.56 8.09
C ASP A 20 24.16 -8.81 9.60
N LYS A 21 23.10 -8.38 10.30
CA LYS A 21 22.96 -8.57 11.75
C LYS A 21 22.76 -10.04 12.11
N VAL A 22 22.03 -10.78 11.29
CA VAL A 22 21.81 -12.22 11.45
C VAL A 22 21.85 -12.87 10.08
N GLN A 23 22.86 -13.70 9.83
CA GLN A 23 22.98 -14.46 8.58
C GLN A 23 21.96 -15.60 8.55
N TRP A 24 21.36 -15.84 7.37
CA TRP A 24 20.39 -16.92 7.21
C TRP A 24 21.08 -18.30 7.31
N PRO A 25 20.72 -19.16 8.29
CA PRO A 25 21.35 -20.46 8.46
C PRO A 25 20.95 -21.42 7.32
N SER A 26 21.93 -22.04 6.65
CA SER A 26 21.70 -23.00 5.57
C SER A 26 20.81 -24.18 5.97
N ARG A 27 20.86 -24.61 7.24
CA ARG A 27 19.99 -25.65 7.81
C ARG A 27 18.49 -25.31 7.78
N LEU A 28 18.12 -24.05 7.59
CA LEU A 28 16.72 -23.62 7.47
C LEU A 28 16.23 -23.61 6.01
N GLY A 29 17.05 -24.10 5.07
CA GLY A 29 16.73 -24.12 3.65
C GLY A 29 17.10 -22.81 2.94
N PRO A 30 16.52 -22.55 1.75
CA PRO A 30 16.83 -21.34 0.99
C PRO A 30 16.47 -20.08 1.77
N LYS A 31 17.23 -19.01 1.52
CA LYS A 31 16.94 -17.69 2.10
C LYS A 31 15.53 -17.26 1.70
N PRO A 32 14.72 -16.67 2.61
CA PRO A 32 13.39 -16.21 2.26
C PRO A 32 13.46 -15.22 1.11
N PRO A 33 12.57 -15.34 0.10
CA PRO A 33 12.50 -14.38 -0.99
C PRO A 33 12.20 -12.99 -0.45
N LEU A 34 12.55 -11.96 -1.22
CA LEU A 34 12.20 -10.60 -0.89
C LEU A 34 10.68 -10.49 -0.77
N TYR A 35 10.23 -9.88 0.32
CA TYR A 35 8.82 -9.78 0.66
C TYR A 35 8.37 -8.33 0.56
N PHE A 36 7.32 -8.07 -0.23
CA PHE A 36 6.85 -6.72 -0.48
C PHE A 36 5.56 -6.37 0.22
N ASN A 37 5.38 -5.06 0.41
CA ASN A 37 4.12 -4.52 0.89
C ASN A 37 3.17 -4.23 -0.28
N ALA A 38 1.96 -4.78 -0.23
CA ALA A 38 0.99 -4.66 -1.32
C ALA A 38 0.28 -3.30 -1.39
N GLY A 39 0.56 -2.36 -0.48
CA GLY A 39 -0.05 -1.03 -0.50
C GLY A 39 0.34 -0.17 -1.70
N MET A 40 1.46 -0.47 -2.36
CA MET A 40 1.87 0.17 -3.60
C MET A 40 2.78 -0.78 -4.38
N PHE A 41 2.41 -1.03 -5.64
CA PHE A 41 3.20 -1.77 -6.62
C PHE A 41 2.78 -1.33 -8.03
N VAL A 42 3.61 -1.63 -9.02
CA VAL A 42 3.34 -1.35 -10.43
C VAL A 42 3.05 -2.67 -11.14
N TYR A 43 2.01 -2.70 -11.96
CA TYR A 43 1.64 -3.87 -12.76
C TYR A 43 1.13 -3.44 -14.13
N GLU A 44 1.13 -4.39 -15.06
CA GLU A 44 0.50 -4.24 -16.38
C GLU A 44 -0.86 -4.96 -16.36
N PRO A 45 -1.98 -4.26 -16.62
CA PRO A 45 -3.29 -4.90 -16.72
C PRO A 45 -3.30 -6.01 -17.77
N ASN A 46 -3.72 -7.21 -17.37
CA ASN A 46 -3.72 -8.38 -18.25
C ASN A 46 -4.86 -9.33 -17.85
N LEU A 47 -5.75 -9.63 -18.80
CA LEU A 47 -6.93 -10.49 -18.55
C LEU A 47 -6.56 -11.93 -18.19
N SER A 48 -5.48 -12.47 -18.76
CA SER A 48 -4.98 -13.82 -18.41
C SER A 48 -4.52 -13.83 -16.96
N VAL A 49 -3.70 -12.84 -16.57
CA VAL A 49 -3.21 -12.71 -15.19
C VAL A 49 -4.37 -12.53 -14.21
N TYR A 50 -5.39 -11.75 -14.56
CA TYR A 50 -6.61 -11.60 -13.76
C TYR A 50 -7.35 -12.94 -13.57
N GLY A 51 -7.57 -13.70 -14.64
CA GLY A 51 -8.23 -15.01 -14.59
C GLY A 51 -7.46 -16.02 -13.75
N ASP A 52 -6.13 -16.02 -13.89
CA ASP A 52 -5.22 -16.88 -13.14
C ASP A 52 -5.16 -16.50 -11.65
N LEU A 53 -5.18 -15.19 -11.33
CA LEU A 53 -5.29 -14.69 -9.96
C LEU A 53 -6.60 -15.14 -9.31
N LEU A 54 -7.74 -15.10 -10.01
CA LEU A 54 -9.00 -15.58 -9.43
C LEU A 54 -9.02 -17.09 -9.25
N THR A 55 -8.48 -17.84 -10.21
CA THR A 55 -8.44 -19.30 -10.17
C THR A 55 -7.54 -19.78 -9.03
N THR A 56 -6.37 -19.15 -8.88
CA THR A 56 -5.39 -19.50 -7.84
C THR A 56 -5.89 -19.10 -6.45
N LEU A 57 -6.60 -17.97 -6.32
CA LEU A 57 -7.17 -17.52 -5.04
C LEU A 57 -8.14 -18.56 -4.45
N LYS A 58 -8.98 -19.19 -5.28
CA LYS A 58 -9.96 -20.20 -4.85
C LYS A 58 -9.35 -21.41 -4.14
N VAL A 59 -8.10 -21.75 -4.46
CA VAL A 59 -7.39 -22.91 -3.90
C VAL A 59 -6.28 -22.50 -2.92
N THR A 60 -6.05 -21.20 -2.75
CA THR A 60 -5.00 -20.70 -1.85
C THR A 60 -5.53 -20.65 -0.41
N PRO A 61 -4.86 -21.30 0.55
CA PRO A 61 -5.24 -21.18 1.96
C PRO A 61 -5.12 -19.74 2.46
N PRO A 62 -6.07 -19.26 3.30
CA PRO A 62 -5.97 -17.93 3.90
C PRO A 62 -4.71 -17.76 4.74
N THR A 63 -4.11 -16.57 4.68
CA THR A 63 -2.90 -16.22 5.42
C THR A 63 -3.08 -14.93 6.24
N PRO A 64 -2.22 -14.65 7.23
CA PRO A 64 -2.38 -13.51 8.13
C PRO A 64 -2.31 -12.12 7.48
N PHE A 65 -1.61 -11.96 6.35
CA PHE A 65 -1.49 -10.67 5.65
C PHE A 65 -2.30 -10.60 4.35
N ALA A 66 -3.47 -11.25 4.32
CA ALA A 66 -4.50 -11.08 3.27
C ALA A 66 -3.91 -11.09 1.84
N GLU A 67 -4.19 -10.06 1.03
CA GLU A 67 -3.73 -9.95 -0.35
C GLU A 67 -2.21 -9.86 -0.48
N GLN A 68 -1.51 -9.32 0.53
CA GLN A 68 -0.07 -9.15 0.47
C GLN A 68 0.66 -10.49 0.41
N ASP A 69 0.32 -11.42 1.28
CA ASP A 69 0.88 -12.77 1.25
C ASP A 69 0.53 -13.48 -0.06
N TYR A 70 -0.71 -13.33 -0.51
CA TYR A 70 -1.19 -13.92 -1.75
C TYR A 70 -0.39 -13.43 -2.97
N LEU A 71 -0.22 -12.11 -3.09
CA LEU A 71 0.52 -11.51 -4.19
C LEU A 71 2.02 -11.82 -4.11
N ASN A 72 2.61 -11.91 -2.89
CA ASN A 72 3.98 -12.37 -2.72
C ASN A 72 4.15 -13.84 -3.14
N MET A 73 3.17 -14.70 -2.87
CA MET A 73 3.19 -16.09 -3.31
C MET A 73 3.07 -16.20 -4.84
N TYR A 74 2.11 -15.48 -5.43
CA TYR A 74 1.79 -15.53 -6.85
C TYR A 74 2.90 -14.93 -7.72
N PHE A 75 3.43 -13.76 -7.35
CA PHE A 75 4.44 -13.03 -8.12
C PHE A 75 5.88 -13.27 -7.65
N ARG A 76 6.12 -14.27 -6.79
CA ARG A 76 7.44 -14.54 -6.18
C ARG A 76 8.62 -14.59 -7.16
N ASP A 77 8.36 -15.05 -8.38
CA ASP A 77 9.39 -15.33 -9.39
C ASP A 77 9.68 -14.11 -10.29
N ILE A 78 8.79 -13.11 -10.31
CA ILE A 78 8.90 -11.95 -11.21
C ILE A 78 8.94 -10.60 -10.49
N TYR A 79 8.53 -10.56 -9.22
CA TYR A 79 8.45 -9.33 -8.45
C TYR A 79 9.84 -8.69 -8.26
N ARG A 80 9.87 -7.35 -8.24
CA ARG A 80 11.06 -6.56 -7.91
C ARG A 80 10.74 -5.53 -6.83
N PRO A 81 11.55 -5.45 -5.75
CA PRO A 81 11.33 -4.49 -4.67
C PRO A 81 11.36 -3.06 -5.19
N ILE A 82 10.36 -2.27 -4.81
CA ILE A 82 10.40 -0.82 -4.97
C ILE A 82 11.15 -0.18 -3.79
N PRO A 83 11.89 0.91 -3.99
CA PRO A 83 12.52 1.64 -2.89
C PRO A 83 11.48 2.10 -1.85
N PRO A 84 11.78 2.04 -0.54
CA PRO A 84 10.84 2.44 0.52
C PRO A 84 10.31 3.87 0.39
N VAL A 85 11.03 4.76 -0.29
CA VAL A 85 10.55 6.14 -0.55
C VAL A 85 9.27 6.20 -1.38
N TYR A 86 8.95 5.15 -2.16
CA TYR A 86 7.72 5.05 -2.96
C TYR A 86 6.61 4.25 -2.28
N ASN A 87 6.86 3.70 -1.09
CA ASN A 87 5.88 2.99 -0.28
C ASN A 87 6.38 2.92 1.16
N LEU A 88 6.44 4.07 1.85
CA LEU A 88 6.93 4.11 3.22
C LEU A 88 5.92 3.45 4.14
N VAL A 89 6.17 2.17 4.45
CA VAL A 89 5.54 1.46 5.56
C VAL A 89 5.93 2.18 6.84
N MET A 90 4.99 2.90 7.48
CA MET A 90 5.31 3.80 8.60
C MET A 90 6.12 3.16 9.74
N ALA A 91 5.94 1.85 9.98
CA ALA A 91 6.71 1.13 10.99
C ALA A 91 8.23 1.20 10.79
N MET A 92 8.71 1.46 9.57
CA MET A 92 10.12 1.67 9.28
C MET A 92 10.71 2.86 10.05
N LEU A 93 9.92 3.88 10.39
CA LEU A 93 10.38 5.07 11.13
C LEU A 93 10.88 4.76 12.55
N TRP A 94 10.45 3.66 13.15
CA TRP A 94 10.92 3.25 14.49
C TRP A 94 11.54 1.86 14.52
N ARG A 95 11.33 1.03 13.50
CA ARG A 95 11.98 -0.29 13.38
C ARG A 95 13.37 -0.20 12.74
N HIS A 96 13.50 0.65 11.71
CA HIS A 96 14.71 0.84 10.92
C HIS A 96 14.90 2.33 10.56
N PRO A 97 14.96 3.23 11.55
CA PRO A 97 15.15 4.66 11.29
C PRO A 97 16.43 4.94 10.49
N GLU A 98 17.46 4.08 10.63
CA GLU A 98 18.71 4.17 9.87
C GLU A 98 18.53 4.04 8.35
N ASN A 99 17.42 3.44 7.90
CA ASN A 99 17.14 3.20 6.49
C ASN A 99 16.23 4.26 5.86
N ILE A 100 15.75 5.25 6.64
CA ILE A 100 14.73 6.20 6.19
C ILE A 100 15.23 7.64 6.30
N GLU A 101 15.34 8.30 5.15
CA GLU A 101 15.46 9.75 5.04
C GLU A 101 14.08 10.32 4.71
N LEU A 102 13.36 10.82 5.73
CA LEU A 102 11.94 11.18 5.61
C LEU A 102 11.67 12.24 4.54
N GLU A 103 12.61 13.14 4.33
CA GLU A 103 12.57 14.27 3.40
C GLU A 103 12.63 13.79 1.94
N LYS A 104 13.13 12.58 1.69
CA LYS A 104 13.16 11.96 0.35
C LYS A 104 11.93 11.09 0.07
N VAL A 105 11.06 10.88 1.06
CA VAL A 105 9.87 10.04 0.92
C VAL A 105 8.84 10.72 0.03
N LYS A 106 8.30 9.97 -0.92
CA LYS A 106 7.32 10.42 -1.90
C LYS A 106 5.91 9.91 -1.60
N VAL A 107 5.79 8.70 -1.04
CA VAL A 107 4.52 8.07 -0.72
C VAL A 107 4.58 7.47 0.68
N VAL A 108 3.60 7.82 1.51
CA VAL A 108 3.47 7.34 2.90
C VAL A 108 2.32 6.34 2.98
N HIS A 109 2.59 5.16 3.54
CA HIS A 109 1.58 4.14 3.79
C HIS A 109 1.23 4.07 5.28
N TYR A 110 0.08 4.65 5.62
CA TYR A 110 -0.53 4.64 6.96
C TYR A 110 -1.11 3.26 7.32
N CYS A 111 -0.25 2.24 7.45
CA CYS A 111 -0.64 0.85 7.68
C CYS A 111 -0.55 0.40 9.15
N ALA A 112 0.11 1.17 10.02
CA ALA A 112 0.26 0.83 11.42
C ALA A 112 -1.05 1.08 12.21
N ALA A 113 -1.28 0.33 13.28
CA ALA A 113 -2.41 0.59 14.18
C ALA A 113 -2.35 2.03 14.72
N GLY A 114 -3.50 2.73 14.71
CA GLY A 114 -3.59 4.13 15.11
C GLY A 114 -3.10 5.15 14.07
N SER A 115 -2.44 4.72 12.99
CA SER A 115 -1.83 5.65 12.02
C SER A 115 -2.80 6.22 10.98
N LYS A 116 -4.02 5.68 10.87
CA LYS A 116 -5.01 6.16 9.90
C LYS A 116 -5.34 7.63 10.17
N PRO A 117 -5.03 8.58 9.26
CA PRO A 117 -5.14 10.01 9.54
C PRO A 117 -6.52 10.46 10.01
N TRP A 118 -7.57 9.93 9.39
CA TRP A 118 -8.98 10.22 9.72
C TRP A 118 -9.46 9.63 11.07
N ARG A 119 -8.65 8.80 11.73
CA ARG A 119 -8.92 8.25 13.07
C ARG A 119 -7.75 8.46 14.02
N PHE A 120 -6.86 9.39 13.70
CA PHE A 120 -5.63 9.57 14.44
C PHE A 120 -5.91 10.18 15.83
N THR A 121 -5.56 9.44 16.88
CA THR A 121 -5.69 9.93 18.26
C THR A 121 -4.35 10.32 18.89
N GLY A 122 -3.25 9.82 18.33
CA GLY A 122 -1.89 10.00 18.87
C GLY A 122 -1.62 9.19 20.14
N LYS A 123 -2.51 8.28 20.55
CA LYS A 123 -2.41 7.51 21.81
C LYS A 123 -1.86 6.10 21.61
N GLU A 124 -1.99 5.54 20.42
CA GLU A 124 -1.50 4.20 20.09
C GLU A 124 0.04 4.18 20.03
N ASP A 125 0.63 2.98 20.14
CA ASP A 125 2.08 2.78 20.18
C ASP A 125 2.79 3.51 19.02
N ASN A 126 3.78 4.34 19.37
CA ASN A 126 4.58 5.18 18.47
C ASN A 126 3.82 6.33 17.80
N MET A 127 2.51 6.50 17.99
CA MET A 127 1.74 7.57 17.34
C MET A 127 1.98 8.95 17.98
N ASP A 128 2.61 9.01 19.14
CA ASP A 128 2.99 10.24 19.82
C ASP A 128 4.22 10.93 19.18
N ARG A 129 4.94 10.24 18.29
CA ARG A 129 6.16 10.74 17.65
C ARG A 129 5.92 11.97 16.79
N LYS A 130 6.94 12.84 16.75
CA LYS A 130 6.90 14.11 15.99
C LYS A 130 6.79 13.87 14.48
N ASP A 131 7.58 12.95 13.94
CA ASP A 131 7.57 12.61 12.51
C ASP A 131 6.19 12.12 12.04
N ILE A 132 5.55 11.23 12.81
CA ILE A 132 4.20 10.74 12.53
C ILE A 132 3.17 11.86 12.58
N LYS A 133 3.20 12.69 13.63
CA LYS A 133 2.29 13.85 13.73
C LYS A 133 2.43 14.79 12.54
N THR A 134 3.66 15.08 12.11
CA THR A 134 3.91 15.88 10.90
C THR A 134 3.31 15.24 9.64
N LEU A 135 3.46 13.92 9.45
CA LEU A 135 2.86 13.21 8.32
C LEU A 135 1.33 13.20 8.36
N VAL A 136 0.72 13.09 9.54
CA VAL A 136 -0.74 13.18 9.70
C VAL A 136 -1.25 14.59 9.43
N THR A 137 -0.55 15.62 9.92
CA THR A 137 -0.87 17.02 9.59
C THR A 137 -0.86 17.26 8.09
N LYS A 138 0.20 16.82 7.38
CA LYS A 138 0.25 16.95 5.91
C LYS A 138 -0.92 16.30 5.19
N TRP A 139 -1.43 15.17 5.70
CA TRP A 139 -2.61 14.51 5.13
C TRP A 139 -3.87 15.36 5.34
N TRP A 140 -4.05 15.91 6.54
CA TRP A 140 -5.17 16.80 6.85
C TRP A 140 -5.09 18.15 6.14
N ASP A 141 -3.90 18.68 5.91
CA ASP A 141 -3.69 19.91 5.13
C ASP A 141 -4.24 19.72 3.71
N ILE A 142 -4.01 18.55 3.09
CA ILE A 142 -4.57 18.20 1.78
C ILE A 142 -6.08 17.97 1.87
N TYR A 143 -6.56 17.22 2.86
CA TYR A 143 -7.98 16.91 3.00
C TYR A 143 -8.85 18.16 3.25
N ASN A 144 -8.32 19.14 4.00
CA ASN A 144 -9.02 20.39 4.31
C ASN A 144 -8.81 21.48 3.25
N ASP A 145 -8.03 21.22 2.20
CA ASP A 145 -7.85 22.16 1.11
C ASP A 145 -9.06 22.11 0.18
N GLU A 146 -10.05 22.96 0.46
CA GLU A 146 -11.29 23.08 -0.34
C GLU A 146 -11.03 23.38 -1.82
N SER A 147 -9.84 23.87 -2.20
CA SER A 147 -9.50 24.08 -3.62
C SER A 147 -9.30 22.77 -4.38
N LEU A 148 -9.03 21.68 -3.66
CA LEU A 148 -8.93 20.33 -4.22
C LEU A 148 -10.29 19.61 -4.26
N ASP A 149 -11.34 20.22 -3.70
CA ASP A 149 -12.69 19.67 -3.81
C ASP A 149 -13.12 19.66 -5.27
N TYR A 150 -13.61 18.51 -5.71
CA TYR A 150 -14.03 18.30 -7.08
C TYR A 150 -15.01 19.38 -7.57
N ALA A 151 -16.02 19.73 -6.76
CA ALA A 151 -17.01 20.76 -7.11
C ALA A 151 -16.39 22.15 -7.37
N ASN A 152 -15.33 22.50 -6.63
CA ASN A 152 -14.62 23.76 -6.76
C ASN A 152 -13.60 23.73 -7.92
N ALA A 153 -13.04 22.56 -8.21
CA ALA A 153 -12.07 22.36 -9.28
C ALA A 153 -12.68 22.41 -10.70
N VAL A 154 -13.94 21.96 -10.87
CA VAL A 154 -14.61 21.98 -12.19
C VAL A 154 -15.40 23.27 -12.47
N GLY A 155 -15.43 24.22 -11.54
CA GLY A 155 -16.17 25.47 -11.71
C GLY A 155 -17.63 25.21 -12.05
N TYR A 156 -18.39 24.58 -11.15
CA TYR A 156 -19.83 24.48 -11.28
C TYR A 156 -20.46 25.88 -11.25
N GLY A 157 -20.62 26.48 -12.43
CA GLY A 157 -21.77 27.34 -12.66
C GLY A 157 -23.02 26.48 -12.45
N GLU A 158 -23.98 27.01 -11.71
CA GLU A 158 -25.28 26.39 -11.40
C GLU A 158 -25.84 25.63 -12.62
N ALA A 159 -25.77 24.30 -12.62
CA ALA A 159 -26.47 23.44 -13.58
C ALA A 159 -26.67 22.04 -12.99
N GLU A 160 -27.94 21.64 -12.93
CA GLU A 160 -28.53 20.53 -12.19
C GLU A 160 -28.30 19.13 -12.80
N ASP A 161 -27.12 18.79 -13.33
CA ASP A 161 -26.95 17.47 -13.96
C ASP A 161 -25.61 16.77 -13.62
N GLU A 162 -25.66 15.76 -12.75
CA GLU A 162 -24.54 14.90 -12.32
C GLU A 162 -23.75 14.30 -13.49
N GLN A 163 -24.38 14.17 -14.66
CA GLN A 163 -23.78 13.61 -15.86
C GLN A 163 -22.70 14.51 -16.49
N THR A 164 -22.79 15.83 -16.30
CA THR A 164 -21.88 16.80 -16.94
C THR A 164 -20.52 16.93 -16.25
N GLY A 165 -20.42 16.61 -14.96
CA GLY A 165 -19.16 16.63 -14.22
C GLY A 165 -18.21 15.51 -14.63
N LEU A 166 -18.75 14.36 -15.05
CA LEU A 166 -17.96 13.16 -15.39
C LEU A 166 -17.23 13.27 -16.74
N GLU A 167 -17.65 14.17 -17.62
CA GLU A 167 -17.10 14.30 -18.99
C GLU A 167 -15.56 14.50 -19.03
N PRO A 168 -14.95 15.41 -18.27
CA PRO A 168 -13.49 15.57 -18.24
C PRO A 168 -12.76 14.33 -17.71
N PHE A 169 -13.36 13.62 -16.74
CA PHE A 169 -12.81 12.39 -16.17
C PHE A 169 -12.87 11.23 -17.17
N LEU A 170 -14.01 11.08 -17.85
CA LEU A 170 -14.21 10.09 -18.91
C LEU A 170 -13.32 10.37 -20.12
N ALA A 171 -13.12 11.63 -20.51
CA ALA A 171 -12.20 12.03 -21.57
C ALA A 171 -10.74 11.69 -21.22
N ALA A 172 -10.27 12.04 -20.02
CA ALA A 172 -8.92 11.72 -19.56
C ALA A 172 -8.67 10.21 -19.47
N MET A 173 -9.68 9.42 -19.08
CA MET A 173 -9.59 7.96 -19.06
C MET A 173 -9.53 7.33 -20.46
N SER A 174 -10.29 7.90 -21.41
CA SER A 174 -10.37 7.39 -22.79
C SER A 174 -9.07 7.64 -23.56
N ASP A 175 -8.37 8.73 -23.27
CA ASP A 175 -7.04 9.02 -23.84
C ASP A 175 -5.94 8.10 -23.28
N ALA A 176 -6.12 7.55 -22.07
CA ALA A 176 -5.13 6.70 -21.42
C ALA A 176 -5.20 5.22 -21.84
N CYS A 177 -6.39 4.68 -22.17
CA CYS A 177 -6.58 3.30 -22.63
C CYS A 177 -8.00 3.06 -23.20
N VAL A 178 -8.18 2.03 -24.04
CA VAL A 178 -9.52 1.52 -24.39
C VAL A 178 -10.09 0.80 -23.17
N VAL A 179 -10.81 1.52 -22.32
CA VAL A 179 -11.46 0.97 -21.13
C VAL A 179 -12.76 0.27 -21.54
N GLN A 180 -12.84 -1.05 -21.41
CA GLN A 180 -14.12 -1.74 -21.44
C GLN A 180 -14.84 -1.51 -20.12
N TYR A 181 -15.90 -0.69 -20.15
CA TYR A 181 -16.75 -0.44 -19.00
C TYR A 181 -17.55 -1.71 -18.68
N ILE A 182 -17.28 -2.29 -17.51
CA ILE A 182 -18.11 -3.33 -16.92
C ILE A 182 -18.75 -2.71 -15.69
N ASN A 183 -20.08 -2.72 -15.62
CA ASN A 183 -20.79 -2.25 -14.43
C ASN A 183 -20.32 -3.04 -13.22
N ALA A 184 -19.86 -2.34 -12.19
CA ALA A 184 -19.56 -2.97 -10.92
C ALA A 184 -20.82 -3.66 -10.38
N PRO A 185 -20.73 -4.88 -9.83
CA PRO A 185 -21.87 -5.48 -9.14
C PRO A 185 -22.32 -4.57 -8.00
N SER A 186 -23.63 -4.54 -7.73
CA SER A 186 -24.19 -3.86 -6.55
C SER A 186 -23.46 -4.34 -5.30
N ALA A 187 -22.85 -3.42 -4.56
CA ALA A 187 -22.37 -3.72 -3.22
C ALA A 187 -23.56 -4.19 -2.36
N ALA A 188 -23.37 -5.30 -1.64
CA ALA A 188 -24.31 -5.83 -0.66
C ALA A 188 -24.07 -5.20 0.71
#